data_AF-A0A1N6W3I6-F1
#
_entry.id   AF-A0A1N6W3I6-F1
#
_cell.length_a   1.000
_cell.length_b   1.000
_cell.length_c   1.000
_cell.angle_alpha   90.00
_cell.angle_beta   90.00
_cell.angle_gamma   90.00
#
_symmetry.space_group_name_H-M   'P 1'
#
loop_
_entity.id
_entity.type
_entity.pdbx_description
1 polymer ?
#
loop_
_entity_poly.entity_id
_entity_poly.type
_entity_poly.pdbx_seq_one_letter_code
_entity_poly.pdbx_strand_id
1 'polypeptide(L)' 'MGQVIAFRRPQAPARPDQPVLGLMSAVDFALRDLAEIMPHIALDAAREQAEACRAMLADAFNAEIEAELGH' A
#
# COMPACT_ATOMS: atom_id res chain seq x y z
N MET A 1 21.98 32.29 -14.77
CA MET A 1 20.80 32.33 -13.89
C MET A 1 19.79 31.32 -14.44
N GLY A 2 19.69 30.12 -13.87
CA GLY A 2 18.77 29.08 -14.36
C GLY A 2 17.37 29.26 -13.80
N GLN A 3 16.35 29.17 -14.65
CA GLN A 3 14.95 29.23 -14.23
C GLN A 3 14.46 27.82 -13.87
N VAL A 4 13.87 27.67 -12.68
CA VAL A 4 13.19 26.44 -12.26
C VAL A 4 11.75 26.49 -12.76
N ILE A 5 11.36 25.53 -13.61
CA ILE A 5 9.98 25.35 -14.06
C ILE A 5 9.31 24.33 -13.14
N ALA A 6 8.35 24.78 -12.34
CA ALA A 6 7.55 23.89 -11.50
C ALA A 6 6.48 23.19 -12.34
N PHE A 7 6.60 21.87 -12.49
CA PHE A 7 5.51 21.05 -13.05
C PHE A 7 4.35 21.02 -12.03
N ARG A 8 3.25 21.71 -12.34
CA ARG A 8 2.02 21.53 -11.58
C ARG A 8 1.40 20.19 -11.97
N ARG A 9 1.43 19.24 -11.03
CA ARG A 9 0.71 17.98 -11.16
C ARG A 9 -0.79 18.31 -11.23
N PRO A 10 -1.55 17.84 -12.25
CA PRO A 10 -2.99 17.99 -12.26
C PRO A 10 -3.56 17.36 -10.99
N GLN A 11 -4.23 18.16 -10.16
CA GLN A 11 -5.05 17.62 -9.09
C GLN A 11 -6.28 17.01 -9.76
N ALA A 12 -6.23 15.71 -10.05
CA ALA A 12 -7.46 14.99 -10.33
C ALA A 12 -8.34 15.12 -9.07
N PRO A 13 -9.55 15.72 -9.16
CA PRO A 13 -10.45 15.71 -8.02
C PRO A 13 -10.73 14.25 -7.68
N ALA A 14 -10.52 13.87 -6.42
CA ALA A 14 -10.94 12.58 -5.92
C ALA A 14 -12.43 12.43 -6.26
N ARG A 15 -12.80 11.37 -7.00
CA ARG A 15 -14.20 11.12 -7.32
C ARG A 15 -14.94 10.88 -6.00
N PRO A 16 -15.98 11.66 -5.68
CA PRO A 16 -16.70 11.54 -4.41
C PRO A 16 -17.40 10.18 -4.23
N ASP A 17 -17.53 9.40 -5.31
CA ASP A 17 -18.22 8.11 -5.34
C ASP A 17 -17.29 6.90 -5.23
N GLN A 18 -15.99 7.09 -4.94
CA GLN A 18 -15.13 5.94 -4.67
C GLN A 18 -15.47 5.38 -3.28
N PRO A 19 -15.83 4.09 -3.18
CA PRO A 19 -16.02 3.48 -1.89
C PRO A 19 -14.73 3.61 -1.10
N VAL A 20 -14.79 4.35 0.01
CA VAL A 20 -13.69 4.41 0.96
C VAL A 20 -13.59 3.03 1.58
N LEU A 21 -12.58 2.26 1.16
CA LEU A 21 -12.28 0.99 1.78
C LEU A 21 -12.02 1.23 3.27
N GLY A 22 -12.62 0.38 4.12
CA GLY A 22 -12.24 0.32 5.52
C GLY A 22 -10.75 0.00 5.63
N LEU A 23 -10.09 0.50 6.68
CA LEU A 23 -8.65 0.34 6.83
C LEU A 23 -8.22 -1.14 6.76
N MET A 24 -8.97 -2.04 7.40
CA MET A 24 -8.69 -3.47 7.37
C MET A 24 -8.84 -4.09 5.97
N SER A 25 -9.89 -3.74 5.23
CA SER A 25 -10.01 -4.25 3.86
C SER A 25 -8.93 -3.67 2.95
N ALA A 26 -8.55 -2.41 3.12
CA ALA A 26 -7.44 -1.81 2.38
C ALA A 26 -6.10 -2.54 2.63
N VAL A 27 -5.82 -2.96 3.86
CA VAL A 27 -4.62 -3.75 4.19
C VAL A 27 -4.68 -5.17 3.61
N ASP A 28 -5.83 -5.85 3.69
CA ASP A 28 -6.03 -7.16 3.04
C ASP A 28 -5.80 -7.09 1.51
N PHE A 29 -6.33 -6.05 0.85
CA PHE A 29 -6.05 -5.81 -0.57
C PHE A 29 -4.55 -5.58 -0.83
N ALA A 30 -3.90 -4.72 -0.05
CA ALA A 30 -2.47 -4.46 -0.21
C ALA A 30 -1.61 -5.72 -0.04
N LEU A 31 -1.95 -6.61 0.88
CA LEU A 31 -1.25 -7.88 1.09
C LEU A 31 -1.36 -8.82 -0.12
N ARG A 32 -2.54 -8.88 -0.75
CA ARG A 32 -2.79 -9.67 -1.97
C ARG A 32 -2.06 -9.07 -3.16
N ASP A 33 -2.16 -7.76 -3.35
CA ASP A 33 -1.50 -7.04 -4.43
C ASP A 33 0.02 -7.22 -4.35
N LEU A 34 0.61 -7.09 -3.15
CA LEU A 34 2.05 -7.32 -2.95
C LEU A 34 2.45 -8.74 -3.32
N ALA A 35 1.68 -9.76 -2.91
CA ALA A 35 1.94 -11.15 -3.27
C ALA A 35 1.83 -11.40 -4.78
N GLU A 36 0.90 -10.73 -5.46
CA GLU A 36 0.70 -10.82 -6.90
C GLU A 36 1.85 -10.17 -7.68
N ILE A 37 2.30 -8.97 -7.29
CA ILE A 37 3.32 -8.24 -8.05
C ILE A 37 4.76 -8.71 -7.77
N MET A 38 5.03 -9.28 -6.60
CA MET A 38 6.36 -9.70 -6.16
C MET A 38 7.14 -10.55 -7.19
N PRO A 39 6.54 -11.57 -7.83
CA PRO A 39 7.20 -12.38 -8.87
C PRO A 39 7.63 -11.56 -10.10
N HIS A 40 7.01 -10.41 -10.33
CA HIS A 40 7.26 -9.54 -11.48
C HIS A 40 8.28 -8.43 -11.19
N ILE A 41 8.75 -8.31 -9.93
CA ILE A 41 9.77 -7.32 -9.56
C ILE A 41 11.14 -7.85 -10.00
N ALA A 42 11.74 -7.20 -11.00
CA ALA A 42 13.04 -7.60 -11.55
C ALA A 42 14.23 -7.17 -10.68
N LEU A 43 14.10 -6.08 -9.91
CA LEU A 43 15.17 -5.56 -9.07
C LEU A 43 15.13 -6.22 -7.69
N ASP A 44 16.19 -6.95 -7.33
CA ASP A 44 16.22 -7.71 -6.07
C ASP A 44 16.04 -6.82 -4.82
N ALA A 45 16.66 -5.63 -4.79
CA ALA A 45 16.45 -4.67 -3.70
C ALA A 45 14.99 -4.23 -3.56
N ALA A 46 14.26 -4.09 -4.68
CA ALA A 46 12.84 -3.76 -4.64
C ALA A 46 12.00 -4.95 -4.18
N ARG A 47 12.42 -6.19 -4.48
CA ARG A 47 11.77 -7.41 -4.01
C ARG A 47 11.94 -7.57 -2.50
N GLU A 48 13.14 -7.35 -1.97
CA GLU A 48 13.42 -7.35 -0.54
C GLU A 48 12.59 -6.31 0.20
N GLN A 49 12.49 -5.08 -0.34
CA GLN A 49 11.65 -4.03 0.21
C GLN A 49 10.16 -4.41 0.19
N ALA A 50 9.68 -5.00 -0.90
CA ALA A 50 8.30 -5.44 -1.02
C ALA A 50 7.96 -6.54 0.01
N GLU A 51 8.88 -7.50 0.22
CA GLU A 51 8.71 -8.55 1.24
C GLU A 51 8.69 -7.97 2.65
N ALA A 52 9.61 -7.05 2.97
CA ALA A 52 9.65 -6.38 4.27
C ALA A 52 8.37 -5.58 4.54
N CYS A 53 7.87 -4.87 3.52
CA CYS A 53 6.60 -4.14 3.60
C CYS A 53 5.43 -5.10 3.85
N ARG A 54 5.37 -6.20 3.09
CA ARG A 54 4.33 -7.22 3.21
C ARG A 54 4.32 -7.87 4.60
N ALA A 55 5.50 -8.20 5.14
CA ALA A 55 5.63 -8.78 6.48
C ALA A 55 5.12 -7.81 7.56
N MET A 56 5.57 -6.56 7.53
CA MET A 56 5.12 -5.53 8.48
C MET A 56 3.60 -5.32 8.44
N LEU A 57 3.00 -5.29 7.25
CA LEU A 57 1.55 -5.15 7.10
C LEU A 57 0.79 -6.37 7.62
N ALA A 58 1.30 -7.58 7.36
CA ALA A 58 0.68 -8.81 7.84
C ALA A 58 0.73 -8.90 9.37
N ASP A 59 1.85 -8.53 9.99
CA ASP A 59 1.99 -8.51 11.45
C ASP A 59 0.99 -7.53 12.09
N ALA A 60 0.88 -6.31 11.54
CA ALA A 60 -0.06 -5.31 12.03
C ALA A 60 -1.52 -5.76 11.85
N PHE A 61 -1.85 -6.37 10.70
CA PHE A 61 -3.19 -6.87 10.42
C PHE A 61 -3.59 -8.01 11.38
N ASN A 62 -2.70 -8.98 11.57
CA ASN A 62 -2.95 -10.10 12.49
C ASN A 62 -3.12 -9.62 13.93
N ALA A 63 -2.30 -8.67 14.38
CA ALA A 63 -2.41 -8.09 15.72
C ALA A 63 -3.77 -7.41 15.95
N GLU A 64 -4.30 -6.70 14.96
CA GLU A 64 -5.63 -6.09 15.04
C GLU A 64 -6.73 -7.15 15.09
N ILE A 65 -6.65 -8.19 14.26
CA ILE A 65 -7.60 -9.30 14.28
C ILE A 65 -7.60 -10.02 15.64
N GLU A 66 -6.41 -10.27 16.22
CA GLU A 66 -6.29 -10.86 17.54
C GLU A 66 -6.88 -9.97 18.64
N ALA A 67 -6.70 -8.65 18.54
CA ALA A 67 -7.28 -7.69 19.48
C ALA A 67 -8.81 -7.66 19.40
N GLU A 68 -9.40 -7.73 18.20
CA GLU A 68 -10.86 -7.79 18.01
C GLU A 68 -11.45 -9.12 18.51
N LEU A 69 -10.74 -10.25 18.36
CA LEU A 69 -11.20 -11.57 18.80
C LEU A 69 -11.02 -11.82 20.32
N GLY A 70 -10.16 -11.05 20.98
CA GLY A 70 -9.92 -11.10 22.42
C GLY A 70 -10.90 -10.25 23.26
N HIS A 71 -11.84 -9.58 22.62
CA HIS A 71 -12.97 -8.86 23.21
C HIS A 71 -14.29 -9.60 23.01
#